data_AF-A0A3B1AE02-F1
#
_entry.id   AF-A0A3B1AE02-F1
#
_cell.length_a   1.000
_cell.length_b   1.000
_cell.length_c   1.000
_cell.angle_alpha   90.00
_cell.angle_beta   90.00
_cell.angle_gamma   90.00
#
_symmetry.space_group_name_H-M   'P 1'
#
loop_
_entity.id
_entity.type
_entity.pdbx_description
1 polymer ?
#
loop_
_entity_poly.entity_id
_entity_poly.type
_entity_poly.pdbx_seq_one_letter_code
_entity_poly.pdbx_strand_id
1 'polypeptide(L)'
;GIFPAFTVGPLLATAAAGVLQAPLPEYSLAIWHGFNIALAMSFVALVGGVLFYLLRHRLFALHARLLPDEFGAKQVFDKMIRGLLDASRWLTHLLENGSLQRYMALLVGAAVTVGLYAAAQHGAINFSMSGSSIPFNGVAIAILIGLILAGVGTVLLHRHRLPALVMLGVVGLCLSLLFVYFSAPDLALTQLSVEVVTIILLLLALHFMPQEATADSANARRWRDAALAGGAGIGVAGLTWAVLTSPFETLSSFYLEQSVPGGGGSNVVNVILVDFRGFDTFGEITVLAIAAIGIHALLQNLLIKPNDPGRYGWASAKPPLLLEVVSRPLLPLALMVALYLMLRGHNAPGGGFIAGLVVGIALILQYLASGVEWTQAR
;
A
#
# COMPACT_ATOMS: atom_id res chain seq x y z
N GLY A 1 59.81 -21.80 41.78
CA GLY A 1 61.04 -21.31 41.13
C GLY A 1 62.20 -21.40 42.11
N ILE A 2 63.44 -21.44 41.61
CA ILE A 2 64.64 -21.67 42.45
C ILE A 2 65.21 -20.36 43.04
N PHE A 3 65.04 -19.20 42.39
CA PHE A 3 65.50 -17.90 42.93
C PHE A 3 64.46 -16.77 42.73
N PRO A 4 63.25 -16.89 43.32
CA PRO A 4 62.11 -16.04 43.00
C PRO A 4 62.33 -14.55 43.33
N ALA A 5 63.09 -14.24 44.38
CA ALA A 5 63.41 -12.86 44.76
C ALA A 5 64.24 -12.13 43.69
N PHE A 6 65.16 -12.83 43.01
CA PHE A 6 66.04 -12.23 42.00
C PHE A 6 65.41 -12.20 40.62
N THR A 7 64.60 -13.19 40.26
CA THR A 7 64.04 -13.31 38.92
C THR A 7 62.69 -12.63 38.75
N VAL A 8 61.81 -12.71 39.76
CA VAL A 8 60.44 -12.19 39.68
C VAL A 8 60.25 -10.95 40.56
N GLY A 9 61.01 -10.82 41.65
CA GLY A 9 60.85 -9.73 42.63
C GLY A 9 60.79 -8.32 42.04
N PRO A 10 61.76 -7.90 41.20
CA PRO A 10 61.75 -6.55 40.62
C PRO A 10 60.56 -6.30 39.69
N LEU A 11 60.19 -7.29 38.86
CA LEU A 11 59.07 -7.18 37.92
C LEU A 11 57.72 -7.19 38.65
N LEU A 12 57.60 -8.02 39.68
CA LEU A 12 56.40 -8.07 40.51
C LEU A 12 56.22 -6.77 41.28
N ALA A 13 57.29 -6.20 41.83
CA ALA A 13 57.23 -4.93 42.56
C ALA A 13 56.72 -3.80 41.66
N THR A 14 57.26 -3.67 40.45
CA THR A 14 56.84 -2.63 39.50
C THR A 14 55.41 -2.83 39.02
N ALA A 15 55.02 -4.06 38.65
CA ALA A 15 53.66 -4.36 38.21
C ALA A 15 52.63 -4.18 39.35
N ALA A 16 52.93 -4.67 40.55
CA ALA A 16 52.04 -4.57 41.69
C ALA A 16 51.90 -3.13 42.18
N ALA A 17 52.97 -2.33 42.19
CA ALA A 17 52.89 -0.91 42.53
C ALA A 17 52.06 -0.14 41.49
N GLY A 18 52.20 -0.49 40.21
CA GLY A 18 51.40 0.07 39.13
C GLY A 18 49.91 -0.26 39.22
N VAL A 19 49.54 -1.48 39.64
CA VAL A 19 48.12 -1.87 39.79
C VAL A 19 47.52 -1.34 41.09
N LEU A 20 48.25 -1.44 42.20
CA LEU A 20 47.75 -1.05 43.53
C LEU A 20 47.76 0.46 43.75
N GLN A 21 48.60 1.21 43.03
CA GLN A 21 48.75 2.67 43.17
C GLN A 21 48.97 3.11 44.63
N ALA A 22 49.62 2.26 45.42
CA ALA A 22 49.83 2.40 46.85
C ALA A 22 51.18 1.76 47.23
N PRO A 23 51.79 2.14 48.38
CA PRO A 23 52.99 1.46 48.87
C PRO A 23 52.71 -0.04 48.99
N LEU A 24 53.65 -0.83 48.47
CA LEU A 24 53.51 -2.28 48.45
C LEU A 24 53.42 -2.79 49.89
N PRO A 25 52.45 -3.66 50.21
CA PRO A 25 52.44 -4.35 51.49
C PRO A 25 53.70 -5.19 51.64
N GLU A 26 54.15 -5.44 52.87
CA GLU A 26 55.32 -6.30 53.09
C GLU A 26 55.05 -7.71 52.54
N TYR A 27 55.89 -8.17 51.61
CA TYR A 27 55.83 -9.51 51.05
C TYR A 27 57.24 -10.11 50.97
N SER A 28 57.32 -11.43 51.10
CA SER A 28 58.58 -12.16 50.98
C SER A 28 58.51 -13.19 49.86
N LEU A 29 59.47 -13.13 48.94
CA LEU A 29 59.65 -14.11 47.88
C LEU A 29 60.74 -15.12 48.28
N ALA A 30 60.45 -15.89 49.32
CA ALA A 30 61.27 -17.03 49.72
C ALA A 30 60.85 -18.31 48.96
N ILE A 31 61.75 -19.28 48.86
CA ILE A 31 61.42 -20.61 48.34
C ILE A 31 60.70 -21.42 49.42
N TRP A 32 61.03 -21.15 50.68
CA TRP A 32 60.51 -21.85 51.84
C TRP A 32 60.05 -20.83 52.88
N HIS A 33 58.76 -20.87 53.18
CA HIS A 33 58.11 -19.98 54.16
C HIS A 33 57.72 -20.73 55.46
N GLY A 34 58.26 -21.94 55.67
CA GLY A 34 57.91 -22.80 56.79
C GLY A 34 56.55 -23.50 56.64
N PHE A 35 56.14 -24.21 57.70
CA PHE A 35 54.81 -24.82 57.77
C PHE A 35 53.75 -23.74 58.02
N ASN A 36 53.08 -23.34 56.94
CA ASN A 36 52.00 -22.35 56.98
C ASN A 36 50.74 -22.88 56.29
N ILE A 37 49.65 -22.12 56.40
CA ILE A 37 48.34 -22.50 55.82
C ILE A 37 48.45 -22.65 54.29
N ALA A 38 49.24 -21.81 53.62
CA ALA A 38 49.41 -21.89 52.16
C ALA A 38 50.09 -23.20 51.73
N LEU A 39 51.10 -23.67 52.48
CA LEU A 39 51.76 -24.95 52.27
C LEU A 39 50.77 -26.11 52.53
N ALA A 40 49.99 -26.04 53.61
CA ALA A 40 48.95 -27.01 53.91
C ALA A 40 47.89 -27.08 52.79
N MET A 41 47.41 -25.94 52.29
CA MET A 41 46.48 -25.88 51.13
C MET A 41 47.11 -26.46 49.87
N SER A 42 48.41 -26.25 49.66
CA SER A 42 49.14 -26.83 48.52
C SER A 42 49.22 -28.36 48.63
N PHE A 43 49.48 -28.89 49.83
CA PHE A 43 49.42 -30.34 50.07
C PHE A 43 48.02 -30.91 49.87
N VAL A 44 46.98 -30.21 50.35
CA VAL A 44 45.58 -30.62 50.13
C VAL A 44 45.24 -30.59 48.63
N ALA A 45 45.65 -29.55 47.90
CA ALA A 45 45.44 -29.46 46.46
C ALA A 45 46.20 -30.55 45.70
N LEU A 46 47.43 -30.88 46.11
CA LEU A 46 48.23 -31.95 45.51
C LEU A 46 47.59 -33.32 45.75
N VAL A 47 47.29 -33.66 47.01
CA VAL A 47 46.65 -34.92 47.38
C VAL A 47 45.27 -35.03 46.74
N GLY A 48 44.49 -33.95 46.76
CA GLY A 48 43.18 -33.86 46.12
C GLY A 48 43.27 -34.01 44.60
N GLY A 49 44.27 -33.40 43.95
CA GLY A 49 44.53 -33.52 42.52
C GLY A 49 44.96 -34.93 42.13
N VAL A 50 45.81 -35.59 42.93
CA VAL A 50 46.20 -36.99 42.73
C VAL A 50 44.97 -37.90 42.88
N LEU A 51 44.17 -37.70 43.93
CA LEU A 51 42.95 -38.48 44.16
C LEU A 51 41.95 -38.28 43.00
N PHE A 52 41.78 -37.04 42.53
CA PHE A 52 40.96 -36.71 41.37
C PHE A 52 41.47 -37.42 40.10
N TYR A 53 42.78 -37.41 39.87
CA TYR A 53 43.40 -38.08 38.72
C TYR A 53 43.23 -39.60 38.75
N LEU A 54 43.34 -40.22 39.93
CA LEU A 54 43.11 -41.65 40.12
C LEU A 54 41.63 -42.00 39.90
N LEU A 55 40.70 -41.12 40.29
CA LEU A 55 39.26 -41.30 40.13
C LEU A 55 38.70 -40.74 38.81
N ARG A 56 39.55 -40.22 37.91
CA ARG A 56 39.14 -39.44 36.72
C ARG A 56 38.08 -40.11 35.85
N HIS A 57 38.17 -41.43 35.66
CA HIS A 57 37.22 -42.16 34.81
C HIS A 57 35.81 -42.15 35.40
N ARG A 58 35.69 -42.28 36.74
CA ARG A 58 34.39 -42.19 37.43
C ARG A 58 33.89 -40.76 37.49
N LEU A 59 34.79 -39.80 37.74
CA LEU A 59 34.43 -38.38 37.83
C LEU A 59 34.01 -37.80 36.48
N PHE A 60 34.67 -38.14 35.38
CA PHE A 60 34.25 -37.72 34.05
C PHE A 60 32.98 -38.43 33.59
N ALA A 61 32.79 -39.70 33.93
CA ALA A 61 31.51 -40.37 33.68
C ALA A 61 30.35 -39.73 34.46
N LEU A 62 30.60 -39.29 35.70
CA LEU A 62 29.63 -38.54 36.50
C LEU A 62 29.38 -37.14 35.91
N HIS A 63 30.44 -36.43 35.50
CA HIS A 63 30.32 -35.12 34.86
C HIS A 63 29.50 -35.19 33.58
N ALA A 64 29.79 -36.15 32.68
CA ALA A 64 29.04 -36.34 31.45
C ALA A 64 27.56 -36.71 31.69
N ARG A 65 27.24 -37.33 32.83
CA ARG A 65 25.84 -37.63 33.22
C ARG A 65 25.13 -36.42 33.83
N LEU A 66 25.82 -35.60 34.62
CA LEU A 66 25.23 -34.48 35.36
C LEU A 66 25.19 -33.18 34.56
N LEU A 67 26.20 -32.96 33.71
CA LEU A 67 26.39 -31.77 32.90
C LEU A 67 26.63 -32.24 31.46
N PRO A 68 25.54 -32.48 30.71
CA PRO A 68 25.64 -32.77 29.28
C PRO A 68 26.41 -31.65 28.58
N ASP A 69 27.15 -32.00 27.53
CA ASP A 69 27.95 -31.05 26.74
C ASP A 69 27.14 -29.88 26.15
N GLU A 70 25.81 -29.91 26.25
CA GLU A 70 24.83 -28.89 25.83
C GLU A 70 24.91 -27.53 26.55
N PHE A 71 25.69 -27.45 27.64
CA PHE A 71 25.93 -26.20 28.37
C PHE A 71 27.25 -25.52 27.98
N GLY A 72 27.82 -25.86 26.83
CA GLY A 72 28.97 -25.14 26.28
C GLY A 72 28.62 -23.71 25.88
N ALA A 73 29.45 -22.73 26.26
CA ALA A 73 29.24 -21.32 25.93
C ALA A 73 28.98 -21.08 24.43
N LYS A 74 29.65 -21.84 23.55
CA LYS A 74 29.43 -21.81 22.10
C LYS A 74 28.01 -22.21 21.71
N GLN A 75 27.45 -23.27 22.30
CA GLN A 75 26.11 -23.74 21.94
C GLN A 75 25.03 -22.80 22.45
N VAL A 76 25.23 -22.17 23.61
CA VAL A 76 24.36 -21.09 24.12
C VAL A 76 24.35 -19.92 23.13
N PHE A 77 25.54 -19.50 22.67
CA PHE A 77 25.66 -18.47 21.63
C PHE A 77 24.95 -18.88 20.34
N ASP A 78 25.18 -20.10 19.84
CA ASP A 78 24.53 -20.60 18.61
C ASP A 78 23.01 -20.73 18.77
N LYS A 79 22.50 -21.11 19.95
CA LYS A 79 21.06 -21.14 20.25
C LYS A 79 20.48 -19.72 20.25
N MET A 80 21.19 -18.74 20.82
CA MET A 80 20.77 -17.33 20.83
C MET A 80 20.70 -16.74 19.41
N ILE A 81 21.73 -16.97 18.59
CA ILE A 81 21.76 -16.50 17.20
C ILE A 81 20.63 -17.14 16.38
N ARG A 82 20.41 -18.46 16.53
CA ARG A 82 19.28 -19.14 15.87
C ARG A 82 17.94 -18.58 16.30
N GLY A 83 17.74 -18.37 17.61
CA GLY A 83 16.53 -17.75 18.13
C GLY A 83 16.28 -16.35 17.55
N LEU A 84 17.32 -15.54 17.40
CA LEU A 84 17.21 -14.21 16.80
C LEU A 84 16.87 -14.28 15.30
N LEU A 85 17.47 -15.20 14.56
CA LEU A 85 17.16 -15.41 13.14
C LEU A 85 15.73 -15.92 12.95
N ASP A 86 15.27 -16.84 13.79
CA ASP A 86 13.92 -17.38 13.72
C ASP A 86 12.88 -16.34 14.13
N ALA A 87 13.17 -15.52 15.14
CA ALA A 87 12.33 -14.36 15.48
C ALA A 87 12.26 -13.34 14.34
N SER A 88 13.38 -13.07 13.66
CA SER A 88 13.42 -12.19 12.49
C SER A 88 12.57 -12.75 11.36
N ARG A 89 12.71 -14.05 11.03
CA ARG A 89 11.90 -14.70 9.98
C ARG A 89 10.42 -14.69 10.33
N TRP A 90 10.09 -14.96 11.58
CA TRP A 90 8.72 -14.90 12.07
C TRP A 90 8.13 -13.49 11.91
N LEU A 91 8.87 -12.45 12.29
CA LEU A 91 8.45 -11.06 12.12
C LEU A 91 8.28 -10.70 10.64
N THR A 92 9.22 -11.11 9.78
CA THR A 92 9.11 -10.90 8.34
C THR A 92 7.89 -11.61 7.76
N HIS A 93 7.62 -12.87 8.10
CA HIS A 93 6.41 -13.56 7.61
C HIS A 93 5.11 -13.01 8.21
N LEU A 94 5.17 -12.37 9.38
CA LEU A 94 4.04 -11.63 9.91
C LEU A 94 3.78 -10.32 9.17
N LEU A 95 4.79 -9.61 8.70
CA LEU A 95 4.57 -8.35 8.01
C LEU A 95 4.45 -8.56 6.50
N GLU A 96 5.41 -9.26 5.91
CA GLU A 96 5.64 -9.45 4.49
C GLU A 96 5.34 -10.90 4.06
N ASN A 97 4.05 -11.22 3.94
CA ASN A 97 3.61 -12.55 3.49
C ASN A 97 3.18 -12.59 2.01
N GLY A 98 3.44 -11.52 1.26
CA GLY A 98 3.08 -11.41 -0.17
C GLY A 98 1.60 -11.21 -0.45
N SER A 99 0.75 -11.09 0.57
CA SER A 99 -0.70 -10.92 0.38
C SER A 99 -1.10 -9.45 0.28
N LEU A 100 -1.52 -9.01 -0.93
CA LEU A 100 -2.05 -7.67 -1.15
C LEU A 100 -3.24 -7.35 -0.22
N GLN A 101 -4.14 -8.32 0.01
CA GLN A 101 -5.28 -8.14 0.91
C GLN A 101 -4.83 -7.83 2.34
N ARG A 102 -3.75 -8.45 2.82
CA ARG A 102 -3.21 -8.16 4.16
C ARG A 102 -2.59 -6.77 4.20
N TYR A 103 -1.81 -6.38 3.20
CA TYR A 103 -1.25 -5.04 3.11
C TYR A 103 -2.34 -3.97 3.08
N MET A 104 -3.42 -4.19 2.32
CA MET A 104 -4.58 -3.29 2.32
C MET A 104 -5.29 -3.25 3.67
N ALA A 105 -5.48 -4.39 4.34
CA ALA A 105 -6.07 -4.42 5.68
C ALA A 105 -5.20 -3.68 6.72
N LEU A 106 -3.87 -3.78 6.63
CA LEU A 106 -2.93 -3.04 7.48
C LEU A 106 -2.96 -1.54 7.17
N LEU A 107 -2.99 -1.15 5.89
CA LEU A 107 -3.05 0.26 5.46
C LEU A 107 -4.34 0.92 5.95
N VAL A 108 -5.49 0.29 5.66
CA VAL A 108 -6.82 0.79 6.08
C VAL A 108 -6.92 0.76 7.60
N GLY A 109 -6.48 -0.32 8.24
CA GLY A 109 -6.45 -0.42 9.70
C GLY A 109 -5.61 0.69 10.33
N ALA A 110 -4.41 0.96 9.80
CA ALA A 110 -3.56 2.06 10.25
C ALA A 110 -4.25 3.41 10.08
N ALA A 111 -4.82 3.69 8.90
CA ALA A 111 -5.56 4.95 8.66
C ALA A 111 -6.73 5.14 9.64
N VAL A 112 -7.51 4.09 9.91
CA VAL A 112 -8.58 4.12 10.90
C VAL A 112 -8.02 4.36 12.31
N THR A 113 -6.96 3.66 12.71
CA THR A 113 -6.36 3.86 14.05
C THR A 113 -5.80 5.27 14.24
N VAL A 114 -5.14 5.84 13.23
CA VAL A 114 -4.62 7.21 13.25
C VAL A 114 -5.78 8.22 13.31
N GLY A 115 -6.83 8.00 12.52
CA GLY A 115 -8.02 8.84 12.55
C GLY A 115 -8.72 8.83 13.91
N LEU A 116 -8.87 7.64 14.52
CA LEU A 116 -9.44 7.49 15.86
C LEU A 116 -8.56 8.13 16.93
N TYR A 117 -7.23 7.97 16.83
CA TYR A 117 -6.29 8.63 17.73
C TYR A 117 -6.38 10.15 17.63
N ALA A 118 -6.42 10.70 16.41
CA ALA A 118 -6.56 12.14 16.18
C ALA A 118 -7.87 12.68 16.76
N ALA A 119 -8.98 11.96 16.56
CA ALA A 119 -10.29 12.28 17.14
C ALA A 119 -10.29 12.19 18.68
N ALA A 120 -9.57 11.24 19.26
CA ALA A 120 -9.44 11.14 20.72
C ALA A 120 -8.66 12.32 21.32
N GLN A 121 -7.62 12.81 20.62
CA GLN A 121 -6.76 13.90 21.10
C GLN A 121 -7.39 15.29 20.96
N HIS A 122 -8.09 15.55 19.84
CA HIS A 122 -8.64 16.88 19.55
C HIS A 122 -10.10 17.04 20.00
N GLY A 123 -10.65 16.06 20.72
CA GLY A 123 -12.06 15.99 21.09
C GLY A 123 -12.93 15.43 19.96
N ALA A 124 -14.15 15.01 20.33
CA ALA A 124 -15.11 14.50 19.36
C ALA A 124 -15.33 15.51 18.23
N ILE A 125 -15.36 15.02 16.99
CA ILE A 125 -15.77 15.80 15.83
C ILE A 125 -17.06 16.54 16.20
N ASN A 126 -17.03 17.87 16.20
CA ASN A 126 -18.21 18.67 16.50
C ASN A 126 -19.20 18.48 15.33
N PHE A 127 -20.13 17.55 15.49
CA PHE A 127 -21.25 17.35 14.58
C PHE A 127 -22.28 18.46 14.79
N SER A 128 -21.88 19.69 14.51
CA SER A 128 -22.81 20.81 14.49
C SER A 128 -23.71 20.65 13.27
N MET A 129 -25.01 20.43 13.52
CA MET A 129 -26.05 20.51 12.48
C MET A 129 -26.36 21.97 12.09
N SER A 130 -25.63 22.94 12.63
CA SER A 130 -25.94 24.37 12.50
C SER A 130 -25.48 25.00 11.18
N GLY A 131 -25.21 24.19 10.16
CA GLY A 131 -24.91 24.64 8.79
C GLY A 131 -26.17 24.79 7.95
N SER A 132 -26.14 25.67 6.96
CA SER A 132 -27.21 25.82 5.97
C SER A 132 -27.47 24.49 5.24
N SER A 133 -28.52 23.78 5.64
CA SER A 133 -28.92 22.54 4.98
C SER A 133 -29.43 22.88 3.58
N ILE A 134 -28.71 22.45 2.54
CA ILE A 134 -29.27 22.42 1.19
C ILE A 134 -30.49 21.49 1.26
N PRO A 135 -31.70 21.96 0.90
CA PRO A 135 -32.90 21.15 1.02
C PRO A 135 -32.78 19.90 0.15
N PHE A 136 -33.06 18.73 0.73
CA PHE A 136 -33.05 17.46 0.02
C PHE A 136 -34.19 17.42 -1.01
N ASN A 137 -33.85 17.55 -2.29
CA ASN A 137 -34.79 17.33 -3.39
C ASN A 137 -34.90 15.82 -3.68
N GLY A 138 -36.05 15.37 -4.18
CA GLY A 138 -36.28 13.98 -4.59
C GLY A 138 -35.25 13.45 -5.59
N VAL A 139 -34.69 14.33 -6.44
CA VAL A 139 -33.58 13.97 -7.36
C VAL A 139 -32.31 13.56 -6.60
N ALA A 140 -31.91 14.34 -5.58
CA ALA A 140 -30.72 14.04 -4.78
C ALA A 140 -30.89 12.73 -4.00
N ILE A 141 -32.08 12.50 -3.45
CA ILE A 141 -32.44 11.25 -2.76
C ILE A 141 -32.38 10.07 -3.73
N ALA A 142 -32.92 10.21 -4.95
CA ALA A 142 -32.89 9.16 -5.96
C ALA A 142 -31.45 8.79 -6.37
N ILE A 143 -30.58 9.80 -6.58
CA ILE A 143 -29.15 9.57 -6.88
C ILE A 143 -28.46 8.86 -5.72
N LEU A 144 -28.71 9.29 -4.48
CA LEU A 144 -28.13 8.67 -3.28
C LEU A 144 -28.57 7.21 -3.11
N ILE A 145 -29.87 6.92 -3.27
CA ILE A 145 -30.38 5.54 -3.24
C ILE A 145 -29.73 4.72 -4.36
N GLY A 146 -29.61 5.29 -5.57
CA GLY A 146 -28.90 4.67 -6.69
C GLY A 146 -27.46 4.31 -6.34
N LEU A 147 -26.70 5.22 -5.74
CA LEU A 147 -25.32 4.97 -5.29
C LEU A 147 -25.24 3.86 -4.23
N ILE A 148 -26.14 3.86 -3.24
CA ILE A 148 -26.18 2.84 -2.18
C ILE A 148 -26.49 1.47 -2.78
N LEU A 149 -27.54 1.37 -3.61
CA LEU A 149 -27.95 0.12 -4.25
C LEU A 149 -26.86 -0.39 -5.20
N ALA A 150 -26.24 0.50 -5.98
CA ALA A 150 -25.15 0.16 -6.88
C ALA A 150 -23.93 -0.35 -6.11
N GLY A 151 -23.49 0.36 -5.06
CA GLY A 151 -22.36 -0.04 -4.22
C GLY A 151 -22.58 -1.37 -3.51
N VAL A 152 -23.74 -1.55 -2.86
CA VAL A 152 -24.11 -2.82 -2.21
C VAL A 152 -24.21 -3.93 -3.25
N GLY A 153 -24.82 -3.66 -4.40
CA GLY A 153 -24.94 -4.63 -5.49
C GLY A 153 -23.59 -5.07 -6.03
N THR A 154 -22.61 -4.18 -6.19
CA THR A 154 -21.23 -4.53 -6.58
C THR A 154 -20.61 -5.52 -5.59
N VAL A 155 -20.82 -5.34 -4.28
CA VAL A 155 -20.31 -6.24 -3.24
C VAL A 155 -21.04 -7.60 -3.28
N LEU A 156 -22.36 -7.59 -3.42
CA LEU A 156 -23.16 -8.82 -3.49
C LEU A 156 -22.84 -9.65 -4.74
N LEU A 157 -22.61 -8.97 -5.87
CA LEU A 157 -22.36 -9.57 -7.17
C LEU A 157 -20.88 -9.78 -7.48
N HIS A 158 -19.95 -9.47 -6.56
CA HIS A 158 -18.50 -9.53 -6.79
C HIS A 158 -17.99 -10.86 -7.36
N ARG A 159 -18.73 -11.96 -7.12
CA ARG A 159 -18.40 -13.29 -7.66
C ARG A 159 -18.51 -13.35 -9.18
N HIS A 160 -19.47 -12.64 -9.74
CA HIS A 160 -19.70 -12.57 -11.18
C HIS A 160 -19.16 -11.24 -11.69
N ARG A 161 -18.01 -11.28 -12.35
CA ARG A 161 -17.26 -10.06 -12.69
C ARG A 161 -18.02 -9.12 -13.62
N LEU A 162 -18.76 -9.65 -14.59
CA LEU A 162 -19.54 -8.84 -15.53
C LEU A 162 -20.69 -8.09 -14.82
N PRO A 163 -21.59 -8.74 -14.05
CA PRO A 163 -22.56 -8.02 -13.22
C PRO A 163 -21.95 -7.00 -12.26
N ALA A 164 -20.83 -7.33 -11.60
CA ALA A 164 -20.14 -6.37 -10.72
C ALA A 164 -19.63 -5.14 -11.48
N LEU A 165 -19.12 -5.34 -12.71
CA LEU A 165 -18.69 -4.26 -13.59
C LEU A 165 -19.88 -3.38 -14.03
N VAL A 166 -21.02 -3.99 -14.35
CA VAL A 166 -22.24 -3.25 -14.69
C VAL A 166 -22.68 -2.38 -13.52
N MET A 167 -22.65 -2.91 -12.30
CA MET A 167 -22.96 -2.12 -11.09
C MET A 167 -21.97 -0.98 -10.87
N LEU A 168 -20.67 -1.18 -11.16
CA LEU A 168 -19.67 -0.11 -11.14
C LEU A 168 -20.02 1.00 -12.15
N GLY A 169 -20.47 0.64 -13.35
CA GLY A 169 -20.97 1.62 -14.33
C GLY A 169 -22.20 2.39 -13.86
N VAL A 170 -23.11 1.75 -13.11
CA VAL A 170 -24.24 2.45 -12.47
C VAL A 170 -23.75 3.43 -11.40
N VAL A 171 -22.69 3.09 -10.64
CA VAL A 171 -22.03 4.04 -9.72
C VAL A 171 -21.50 5.26 -10.49
N GLY A 172 -20.75 5.04 -11.59
CA GLY A 172 -20.22 6.12 -12.41
C GLY A 172 -21.29 7.02 -13.02
N LEU A 173 -22.42 6.44 -13.46
CA LEU A 173 -23.59 7.20 -13.93
C LEU A 173 -24.20 8.05 -12.80
N CYS A 174 -24.40 7.47 -11.63
CA CYS A 174 -24.95 8.21 -10.48
C CYS A 174 -24.01 9.35 -10.05
N LEU A 175 -22.69 9.15 -10.07
CA LEU A 175 -21.70 10.20 -9.81
C LEU A 175 -21.74 11.31 -10.88
N SER A 176 -21.91 10.96 -12.16
CA SER A 176 -22.05 11.94 -13.24
C SER A 176 -23.31 12.80 -13.04
N LEU A 177 -24.44 12.17 -12.68
CA LEU A 177 -25.68 12.88 -12.35
C LEU A 177 -25.51 13.76 -11.10
N LEU A 178 -24.73 13.32 -10.12
CA LEU A 178 -24.40 14.11 -8.93
C LEU A 178 -23.60 15.36 -9.29
N PHE A 179 -22.61 15.26 -10.19
CA PHE A 179 -21.87 16.42 -10.68
C PHE A 179 -22.76 17.40 -11.45
N VAL A 180 -23.68 16.92 -12.29
CA VAL A 180 -24.68 17.79 -12.94
C VAL A 180 -25.57 18.47 -11.90
N TYR A 181 -26.02 17.73 -10.89
CA TYR A 181 -26.85 18.27 -9.81
C TYR A 181 -26.14 19.41 -9.05
N PHE A 182 -24.83 19.29 -8.83
CA PHE A 182 -24.01 20.34 -8.22
C PHE A 182 -23.46 21.37 -9.22
N SER A 183 -24.03 21.46 -10.43
CA SER A 183 -23.62 22.43 -11.46
C SER A 183 -22.15 22.34 -11.86
N ALA A 184 -21.59 21.13 -11.86
CA ALA A 184 -20.23 20.82 -12.31
C ALA A 184 -20.25 20.02 -13.64
N PRO A 185 -20.65 20.66 -14.78
CA PRO A 185 -20.81 19.97 -16.06
C PRO A 185 -19.50 19.42 -16.63
N ASP A 186 -18.37 20.10 -16.42
CA ASP A 186 -17.06 19.60 -16.86
C ASP A 186 -16.69 18.30 -16.17
N LEU A 187 -16.89 18.22 -14.84
CA LEU A 187 -16.67 17.01 -14.06
C LEU A 187 -17.64 15.88 -14.48
N ALA A 188 -18.88 16.20 -14.82
CA ALA A 188 -19.83 15.20 -15.31
C ALA A 188 -19.39 14.60 -16.65
N LEU A 189 -18.92 15.44 -17.57
CA LEU A 189 -18.44 14.99 -18.89
C LEU A 189 -17.15 14.17 -18.79
N THR A 190 -16.20 14.59 -17.93
CA THR A 190 -14.99 13.80 -17.68
C THR A 190 -15.33 12.48 -17.03
N GLN A 191 -16.17 12.47 -15.99
CA GLN A 191 -16.57 11.26 -15.28
C GLN A 191 -17.21 10.24 -16.22
N LEU A 192 -18.17 10.66 -17.05
CA LEU A 192 -18.82 9.77 -18.01
C LEU A 192 -17.81 9.22 -19.02
N SER A 193 -16.92 10.06 -19.52
CA SER A 193 -15.91 9.65 -20.51
C SER A 193 -14.90 8.66 -19.90
N VAL A 194 -14.39 8.95 -18.71
CA VAL A 194 -13.48 8.05 -17.97
C VAL A 194 -14.18 6.73 -17.66
N GLU A 195 -15.43 6.76 -17.20
CA GLU A 195 -16.21 5.56 -16.90
C GLU A 195 -16.32 4.65 -18.14
N VAL A 196 -16.64 5.22 -19.30
CA VAL A 196 -16.71 4.46 -20.57
C VAL A 196 -15.36 3.83 -20.91
N VAL A 197 -14.25 4.60 -20.83
CA VAL A 197 -12.91 4.06 -21.10
C VAL A 197 -12.56 2.95 -20.11
N THR A 198 -12.75 3.16 -18.82
CA THR A 198 -12.41 2.19 -17.78
C THR A 198 -13.25 0.92 -17.91
N ILE A 199 -14.55 1.01 -18.17
CA ILE A 199 -15.41 -0.15 -18.42
C ILE A 199 -14.90 -0.93 -19.63
N ILE A 200 -14.57 -0.27 -20.74
CA ILE A 200 -14.08 -0.97 -21.93
C ILE A 200 -12.74 -1.67 -21.64
N LEU A 201 -11.80 -0.99 -20.99
CA LEU A 201 -10.51 -1.59 -20.64
C LEU A 201 -10.68 -2.77 -19.68
N LEU A 202 -11.58 -2.67 -18.70
CA LEU A 202 -11.89 -3.76 -17.79
C LEU A 202 -12.59 -4.92 -18.52
N LEU A 203 -13.52 -4.67 -19.44
CA LEU A 203 -14.14 -5.71 -20.26
C LEU A 203 -13.09 -6.44 -21.12
N LEU A 204 -12.16 -5.71 -21.71
CA LEU A 204 -11.04 -6.30 -22.45
C LEU A 204 -10.16 -7.15 -21.54
N ALA A 205 -9.87 -6.69 -20.32
CA ALA A 205 -9.11 -7.46 -19.35
C ALA A 205 -9.88 -8.71 -18.87
N LEU A 206 -11.21 -8.63 -18.75
CA LEU A 206 -12.08 -9.75 -18.36
C LEU A 206 -12.09 -10.88 -19.39
N HIS A 207 -11.84 -10.58 -20.67
CA HIS A 207 -11.66 -11.62 -21.70
C HIS A 207 -10.51 -12.58 -21.36
N PHE A 208 -9.48 -12.10 -20.67
CA PHE A 208 -8.30 -12.88 -20.29
C PHE A 208 -8.37 -13.45 -18.87
N MET A 209 -9.46 -13.20 -18.12
CA MET A 209 -9.60 -13.61 -16.72
C MET A 209 -10.78 -14.57 -16.50
N PRO A 210 -10.80 -15.34 -15.40
CA PRO A 210 -11.97 -16.13 -15.02
C PRO A 210 -13.17 -15.24 -14.75
N GLN A 211 -14.32 -15.53 -15.38
CA GLN A 211 -15.55 -14.74 -15.19
C GLN A 211 -16.14 -14.88 -13.79
N GLU A 212 -15.83 -15.98 -13.11
CA GLU A 212 -16.22 -16.25 -11.73
C GLU A 212 -15.01 -16.24 -10.81
N ALA A 213 -15.09 -15.52 -9.69
CA ALA A 213 -14.06 -15.52 -8.67
C ALA A 213 -14.16 -16.79 -7.79
N THR A 214 -13.03 -17.41 -7.47
CA THR A 214 -12.98 -18.53 -6.51
C THR A 214 -13.21 -18.02 -5.09
N ALA A 215 -14.04 -18.74 -4.32
CA ALA A 215 -14.56 -18.26 -3.04
C ALA A 215 -13.94 -18.97 -1.82
N ASP A 216 -12.66 -18.71 -1.53
CA ASP A 216 -11.93 -19.41 -0.44
C ASP A 216 -11.71 -18.58 0.84
N SER A 217 -12.52 -17.54 1.06
CA SER A 217 -12.40 -16.72 2.27
C SER A 217 -13.23 -17.25 3.43
N ALA A 218 -12.56 -17.60 4.54
CA ALA A 218 -13.17 -17.97 5.81
C ALA A 218 -14.05 -16.86 6.39
N ASN A 219 -15.12 -17.22 7.11
CA ASN A 219 -16.12 -16.28 7.64
C ASN A 219 -15.50 -15.19 8.55
N ALA A 220 -14.52 -15.55 9.38
CA ALA A 220 -13.83 -14.60 10.25
C ALA A 220 -13.11 -13.48 9.45
N ARG A 221 -12.52 -13.83 8.31
CA ARG A 221 -11.86 -12.85 7.42
C ARG A 221 -12.88 -11.88 6.83
N ARG A 222 -14.05 -12.38 6.42
CA ARG A 222 -15.12 -11.54 5.85
C ARG A 222 -15.63 -10.52 6.87
N TRP A 223 -15.84 -10.95 8.11
CA TRP A 223 -16.29 -10.04 9.18
C TRP A 223 -15.23 -9.00 9.55
N ARG A 224 -13.94 -9.39 9.59
CA ARG A 224 -12.84 -8.42 9.75
C ARG A 224 -12.86 -7.37 8.63
N ASP A 225 -12.94 -7.82 7.38
CA ASP A 225 -12.89 -6.91 6.23
C ASP A 225 -14.13 -6.01 6.18
N ALA A 226 -15.31 -6.53 6.56
CA ALA A 226 -16.53 -5.73 6.71
C ALA A 226 -16.40 -4.69 7.84
N ALA A 227 -15.82 -5.05 8.98
CA ALA A 227 -15.57 -4.11 10.08
C ALA A 227 -14.57 -3.03 9.69
N LEU A 228 -13.49 -3.38 8.97
CA LEU A 228 -12.51 -2.42 8.46
C LEU A 228 -13.13 -1.49 7.42
N ALA A 229 -13.88 -2.02 6.45
CA ALA A 229 -14.55 -1.23 5.42
C ALA A 229 -15.60 -0.30 6.02
N GLY A 230 -16.42 -0.80 6.95
CA GLY A 230 -17.42 -0.01 7.66
C GLY A 230 -16.79 1.08 8.52
N GLY A 231 -15.75 0.74 9.29
CA GLY A 231 -15.01 1.71 10.12
C GLY A 231 -14.33 2.80 9.29
N ALA A 232 -13.69 2.43 8.18
CA ALA A 232 -13.07 3.39 7.26
C ALA A 232 -14.12 4.27 6.56
N GLY A 233 -15.22 3.68 6.07
CA GLY A 233 -16.31 4.42 5.43
C GLY A 233 -16.98 5.42 6.36
N ILE A 234 -17.32 5.00 7.58
CA ILE A 234 -17.88 5.88 8.62
C ILE A 234 -16.86 6.96 9.00
N GLY A 235 -15.58 6.60 9.14
CA GLY A 235 -14.51 7.54 9.44
C GLY A 235 -14.36 8.63 8.37
N VAL A 236 -14.31 8.26 7.10
CA VAL A 236 -14.25 9.20 5.97
C VAL A 236 -15.51 10.06 5.90
N ALA A 237 -16.69 9.48 6.11
CA ALA A 237 -17.95 10.23 6.15
C ALA A 237 -17.96 11.26 7.28
N GLY A 238 -17.52 10.88 8.49
CA GLY A 238 -17.41 11.77 9.64
C GLY A 238 -16.39 12.89 9.42
N LEU A 239 -15.22 12.58 8.84
CA LEU A 239 -14.20 13.58 8.50
C LEU A 239 -14.72 14.55 7.42
N THR A 240 -15.38 14.04 6.39
CA THR A 240 -15.98 14.87 5.33
C THR A 240 -17.03 15.80 5.92
N TRP A 241 -17.90 15.28 6.79
CA TRP A 241 -18.88 16.09 7.52
C TRP A 241 -18.21 17.18 8.36
N ALA A 242 -17.16 16.83 9.11
CA ALA A 242 -16.42 17.77 9.94
C ALA A 242 -15.85 18.94 9.12
N VAL A 243 -15.21 18.63 7.98
CA VAL A 243 -14.62 19.63 7.09
C VAL A 243 -15.70 20.53 6.48
N LEU A 244 -16.80 19.94 6.00
CA LEU A 244 -17.88 20.70 5.35
C LEU A 244 -18.69 21.58 6.32
N THR A 245 -18.71 21.26 7.61
CA THR A 245 -19.44 22.04 8.64
C THR A 245 -18.55 23.01 9.41
N SER A 246 -17.23 22.94 9.20
CA SER A 246 -16.28 23.88 9.79
C SER A 246 -16.25 25.19 9.00
N PRO A 247 -16.08 26.35 9.66
CA PRO A 247 -15.85 27.61 8.96
C PRO A 247 -14.44 27.62 8.35
N PHE A 248 -14.32 27.96 7.07
CA PHE A 248 -13.04 28.18 6.40
C PHE A 248 -13.16 29.31 5.38
N GLU A 249 -12.07 30.05 5.17
CA GLU A 249 -11.97 31.03 4.11
C GLU A 249 -11.70 30.33 2.77
N THR A 250 -12.42 30.74 1.71
CA THR A 250 -12.30 30.11 0.38
C THR A 250 -11.65 31.05 -0.61
N LEU A 251 -10.87 30.49 -1.54
CA LEU A 251 -10.34 31.23 -2.70
C LEU A 251 -11.37 31.35 -3.85
N SER A 252 -12.62 30.94 -3.63
CA SER A 252 -13.63 30.88 -4.70
C SER A 252 -13.95 32.25 -5.28
N SER A 253 -14.05 33.29 -4.45
CA SER A 253 -14.31 34.68 -4.87
C SER A 253 -13.22 35.19 -5.81
N PHE A 254 -11.95 34.98 -5.46
CA PHE A 254 -10.81 35.36 -6.30
C PHE A 254 -10.93 34.76 -7.70
N TYR A 255 -11.19 33.45 -7.80
CA TYR A 255 -11.30 32.80 -9.11
C TYR A 255 -12.53 33.30 -9.90
N LEU A 256 -13.69 33.46 -9.26
CA LEU A 256 -14.88 33.99 -9.92
C LEU A 256 -14.66 35.42 -10.46
N GLU A 257 -13.95 36.27 -9.72
CA GLU A 257 -13.66 37.64 -10.12
C GLU A 257 -12.55 37.73 -11.17
N GLN A 258 -11.54 36.86 -11.10
CA GLN A 258 -10.34 36.94 -11.94
C GLN A 258 -10.38 36.04 -13.18
N SER A 259 -11.32 35.10 -13.32
CA SER A 259 -11.36 34.19 -14.48
C SER A 259 -11.42 34.91 -15.83
N VAL A 260 -12.23 35.97 -15.96
CA VAL A 260 -12.30 36.75 -17.20
C VAL A 260 -11.15 37.76 -17.32
N PRO A 261 -10.89 38.67 -16.35
CA PRO A 261 -9.86 39.70 -16.52
C PRO A 261 -8.43 39.17 -16.42
N GLY A 262 -8.18 38.13 -15.61
CA GLY A 262 -6.86 37.54 -15.41
C GLY A 262 -6.60 36.31 -16.28
N GLY A 263 -7.63 35.48 -16.52
CA GLY A 263 -7.52 34.24 -17.29
C GLY A 263 -8.08 34.30 -18.72
N GLY A 264 -8.90 35.29 -19.06
CA GLY A 264 -9.45 35.47 -20.42
C GLY A 264 -10.69 34.65 -20.75
N GLY A 265 -11.24 33.88 -19.81
CA GLY A 265 -12.29 32.90 -20.09
C GLY A 265 -13.46 32.93 -19.10
N SER A 266 -14.67 32.63 -19.59
CA SER A 266 -15.86 32.53 -18.73
C SER A 266 -16.06 31.16 -18.10
N ASN A 267 -15.37 30.12 -18.57
CA ASN A 267 -15.37 28.82 -17.90
C ASN A 267 -14.34 28.81 -16.77
N VAL A 268 -14.80 29.15 -15.57
CA VAL A 268 -13.97 29.27 -14.36
C VAL A 268 -13.17 27.99 -14.10
N VAL A 269 -13.76 26.80 -14.29
CA VAL A 269 -13.08 25.52 -14.04
C VAL A 269 -11.92 25.35 -15.01
N ASN A 270 -12.17 25.50 -16.32
CA ASN A 270 -11.12 25.34 -17.32
C ASN A 270 -10.03 26.41 -17.17
N VAL A 271 -10.38 27.66 -16.86
CA VAL A 271 -9.41 28.74 -16.60
C VAL A 271 -8.55 28.43 -15.37
N ILE A 272 -9.13 27.87 -14.29
CA ILE A 272 -8.34 27.40 -13.15
C ILE A 272 -7.34 26.35 -13.60
N LEU A 273 -7.78 25.35 -14.37
CA LEU A 273 -6.93 24.23 -14.77
C LEU A 273 -5.78 24.67 -15.69
N VAL A 274 -6.05 25.51 -16.69
CA VAL A 274 -5.05 25.81 -17.73
C VAL A 274 -4.27 27.10 -17.49
N ASP A 275 -4.86 28.10 -16.84
CA ASP A 275 -4.23 29.41 -16.65
C ASP A 275 -3.70 29.59 -15.21
N PHE A 276 -4.57 29.51 -14.20
CA PHE A 276 -4.14 29.77 -12.81
C PHE A 276 -3.32 28.63 -12.21
N ARG A 277 -3.68 27.38 -12.52
CA ARG A 277 -3.04 26.16 -12.01
C ARG A 277 -2.56 25.25 -13.15
N GLY A 278 -2.12 25.86 -14.26
CA GLY A 278 -1.60 25.16 -15.44
C GLY A 278 -0.49 24.16 -15.16
N PHE A 279 0.30 24.37 -14.10
CA PHE A 279 1.34 23.42 -13.67
C PHE A 279 0.78 22.09 -13.19
N ASP A 280 -0.39 22.07 -12.54
CA ASP A 280 -1.02 20.84 -12.08
C ASP A 280 -1.52 20.03 -13.28
N THR A 281 -2.14 20.69 -14.26
CA THR A 281 -2.55 20.05 -15.52
C THR A 281 -1.36 19.58 -16.34
N PHE A 282 -0.25 20.31 -16.38
CA PHE A 282 1.00 19.83 -16.98
C PHE A 282 1.51 18.55 -16.29
N GLY A 283 1.45 18.51 -14.96
CA GLY A 283 1.77 17.33 -14.16
C GLY A 283 0.87 16.14 -14.48
N GLU A 284 -0.45 16.35 -14.54
CA GLU A 284 -1.42 15.31 -14.90
C GLU A 284 -1.16 14.74 -16.31
N ILE A 285 -0.94 15.59 -17.31
CA ILE A 285 -0.60 15.16 -18.68
C ILE A 285 0.70 14.35 -18.69
N THR A 286 1.70 14.78 -17.91
CA THR A 286 2.97 14.05 -17.77
C THR A 286 2.76 12.67 -17.16
N VAL A 287 1.94 12.55 -16.11
CA VAL A 287 1.59 11.25 -15.50
C VAL A 287 0.85 10.35 -16.48
N LEU A 288 -0.08 10.89 -17.27
CA LEU A 288 -0.79 10.12 -18.31
C LEU A 288 0.16 9.65 -19.42
N ALA A 289 1.11 10.49 -19.84
CA ALA A 289 2.13 10.10 -20.82
C ALA A 289 3.05 8.99 -20.28
N ILE A 290 3.50 9.10 -19.03
CA ILE A 290 4.29 8.07 -18.36
C ILE A 290 3.49 6.76 -18.26
N ALA A 291 2.21 6.84 -17.87
CA ALA A 291 1.34 5.67 -17.80
C ALA A 291 1.16 5.02 -19.18
N ALA A 292 0.95 5.80 -20.24
CA ALA A 292 0.83 5.28 -21.61
C ALA A 292 2.11 4.58 -22.07
N ILE A 293 3.28 5.18 -21.85
CA ILE A 293 4.59 4.58 -22.17
C ILE A 293 4.81 3.31 -21.33
N GLY A 294 4.47 3.34 -20.04
CA GLY A 294 4.58 2.19 -19.15
C GLY A 294 3.69 1.03 -19.56
N ILE A 295 2.42 1.30 -19.92
CA ILE A 295 1.50 0.29 -20.46
C ILE A 295 2.07 -0.28 -21.75
N HIS A 296 2.56 0.55 -22.68
CA HIS A 296 3.18 0.07 -23.91
C HIS A 296 4.38 -0.84 -23.63
N ALA A 297 5.29 -0.43 -22.74
CA ALA A 297 6.46 -1.23 -22.35
C ALA A 297 6.10 -2.56 -21.68
N LEU A 298 5.05 -2.58 -20.84
CA LEU A 298 4.58 -3.80 -20.17
C LEU A 298 3.85 -4.77 -21.12
N LEU A 299 3.15 -4.24 -22.12
CA LEU A 299 2.43 -5.04 -23.11
C LEU A 299 3.33 -5.50 -24.26
N GLN A 300 4.49 -4.87 -24.45
CA GLN A 300 5.44 -5.24 -25.49
C GLN A 300 5.89 -6.70 -25.29
N ASN A 301 5.59 -7.55 -26.27
CA ASN A 301 5.87 -8.99 -26.26
C ASN A 301 5.06 -9.81 -25.23
N LEU A 302 3.99 -9.25 -24.66
CA LEU A 302 3.15 -9.98 -23.72
C LEU A 302 2.26 -10.99 -24.45
N LEU A 303 2.54 -12.28 -24.25
CA LEU A 303 1.73 -13.37 -24.79
C LEU A 303 0.65 -13.77 -23.77
N ILE A 304 -0.52 -13.13 -23.84
CA ILE A 304 -1.68 -13.51 -23.01
C ILE A 304 -2.53 -14.52 -23.79
N LYS A 305 -2.74 -15.71 -23.22
CA LYS A 305 -3.69 -16.68 -23.77
C LYS A 305 -5.10 -16.38 -23.23
N PRO A 306 -6.15 -16.42 -24.09
CA PRO A 306 -7.53 -16.29 -23.63
C PRO A 306 -7.85 -17.34 -22.57
N ASN A 307 -8.62 -16.94 -21.57
CA ASN A 307 -9.07 -17.87 -20.56
C ASN A 307 -10.29 -18.65 -21.10
N ASP A 308 -10.12 -19.97 -21.27
CA ASP A 308 -11.15 -20.91 -21.71
C ASP A 308 -11.66 -20.68 -23.16
N PRO A 309 -10.80 -20.82 -24.19
CA PRO A 309 -11.08 -20.46 -25.60
C PRO A 309 -12.24 -21.23 -26.26
N GLY A 310 -12.78 -22.27 -25.62
CA GLY A 310 -13.89 -23.08 -26.14
C GLY A 310 -15.23 -22.92 -25.41
N ARG A 311 -15.27 -22.27 -24.23
CA ARG A 311 -16.49 -22.21 -23.40
C ARG A 311 -17.49 -21.14 -23.87
N TYR A 312 -17.01 -20.15 -24.62
CA TYR A 312 -17.78 -18.98 -25.03
C TYR A 312 -17.60 -18.74 -26.53
N GLY A 313 -18.50 -19.30 -27.35
CA GLY A 313 -18.44 -19.22 -28.83
C GLY A 313 -18.52 -17.81 -29.44
N TRP A 314 -18.76 -16.77 -28.62
CA TRP A 314 -18.73 -15.37 -29.04
C TRP A 314 -17.32 -14.79 -29.16
N ALA A 315 -16.30 -15.42 -28.56
CA ALA A 315 -14.90 -14.97 -28.66
C ALA A 315 -14.28 -15.21 -30.06
N SER A 316 -14.79 -16.21 -30.79
CA SER A 316 -14.35 -16.54 -32.16
C SER A 316 -15.24 -15.92 -33.24
N ALA A 317 -16.24 -15.12 -32.86
CA ALA A 317 -17.13 -14.48 -33.81
C ALA A 317 -16.41 -13.31 -34.48
N LYS A 318 -16.48 -13.25 -35.82
CA LYS A 318 -16.11 -12.04 -36.57
C LYS A 318 -16.81 -10.84 -35.94
N PRO A 319 -16.18 -9.65 -35.89
CA PRO A 319 -16.82 -8.46 -35.37
C PRO A 319 -18.21 -8.29 -36.01
N PRO A 320 -19.26 -7.99 -35.22
CA PRO A 320 -20.61 -7.91 -35.75
C PRO A 320 -20.68 -6.80 -36.81
N LEU A 321 -21.13 -7.14 -38.03
CA LEU A 321 -21.19 -6.22 -39.18
C LEU A 321 -21.90 -4.90 -38.85
N LEU A 322 -22.94 -4.95 -38.01
CA LEU A 322 -23.65 -3.74 -37.58
C LEU A 322 -22.74 -2.78 -36.80
N LEU A 323 -21.93 -3.31 -35.89
CA LEU A 323 -21.01 -2.49 -35.09
C LEU A 323 -19.93 -1.88 -35.98
N GLU A 324 -19.40 -2.64 -36.94
CA GLU A 324 -18.39 -2.15 -37.89
C GLU A 324 -18.94 -1.06 -38.83
N VAL A 325 -20.17 -1.23 -39.33
CA VAL A 325 -20.80 -0.24 -40.22
C VAL A 325 -21.13 1.04 -39.45
N VAL A 326 -21.62 0.94 -38.22
CA VAL A 326 -21.99 2.09 -37.39
C VAL A 326 -20.77 2.81 -36.80
N SER A 327 -19.71 2.08 -36.44
CA SER A 327 -18.51 2.70 -35.84
C SER A 327 -17.74 3.57 -36.82
N ARG A 328 -17.64 3.18 -38.10
CA ARG A 328 -16.86 3.91 -39.11
C ARG A 328 -17.21 5.41 -39.22
N PRO A 329 -18.48 5.84 -39.36
CA PRO A 329 -18.83 7.26 -39.39
C PRO A 329 -18.71 7.94 -38.01
N LEU A 330 -18.71 7.18 -36.90
CA LEU A 330 -18.56 7.75 -35.56
C LEU A 330 -17.15 8.29 -35.31
N LEU A 331 -16.10 7.75 -35.94
CA LEU A 331 -14.74 8.28 -35.77
C LEU A 331 -14.60 9.74 -36.23
N PRO A 332 -14.90 10.11 -37.50
CA PRO A 332 -14.78 11.50 -37.93
C PRO A 332 -15.74 12.42 -37.19
N LEU A 333 -16.94 11.93 -36.81
CA LEU A 333 -17.87 12.69 -35.98
C LEU A 333 -17.30 12.97 -34.59
N ALA A 334 -16.71 11.95 -33.94
CA ALA A 334 -16.08 12.10 -32.63
C ALA A 334 -14.86 13.02 -32.67
N LEU A 335 -14.05 12.98 -33.73
CA LEU A 335 -12.94 13.92 -33.95
C LEU A 335 -13.45 15.37 -34.08
N MET A 336 -14.55 15.57 -34.82
CA MET A 336 -15.18 16.88 -34.95
C MET A 336 -15.71 17.38 -33.60
N VAL A 337 -16.38 16.51 -32.83
CA VAL A 337 -16.87 16.84 -31.48
C VAL A 337 -15.72 17.13 -30.52
N ALA A 338 -14.64 16.35 -30.56
CA ALA A 338 -13.46 16.57 -29.73
C ALA A 338 -12.81 17.92 -30.04
N LEU A 339 -12.62 18.24 -31.32
CA LEU A 339 -12.10 19.55 -31.73
C LEU A 339 -13.01 20.69 -31.26
N TYR A 340 -14.33 20.53 -31.40
CA TYR A 340 -15.30 21.49 -30.90
C TYR A 340 -15.20 21.69 -29.38
N LEU A 341 -15.14 20.60 -28.61
CA LEU A 341 -15.01 20.63 -27.14
C LEU A 341 -13.69 21.29 -26.71
N MET A 342 -12.60 21.04 -27.43
CA MET A 342 -11.30 21.66 -27.19
C MET A 342 -11.36 23.17 -27.42
N LEU A 343 -11.91 23.61 -28.54
CA LEU A 343 -11.95 25.03 -28.93
C LEU A 343 -12.91 25.86 -28.05
N ARG A 344 -14.03 25.29 -27.60
CA ARG A 344 -15.01 26.02 -26.76
C ARG A 344 -14.65 26.06 -25.27
N GLY A 345 -13.72 25.21 -24.82
CA GLY A 345 -13.50 24.88 -23.41
C GLY A 345 -13.18 26.08 -22.51
N HIS A 346 -12.61 27.14 -23.08
CA HIS A 346 -12.26 28.35 -22.35
C HIS A 346 -13.49 29.18 -21.91
N ASN A 347 -14.63 29.01 -22.60
CA ASN A 347 -15.84 29.82 -22.35
C ASN A 347 -17.07 29.00 -21.97
N ALA A 348 -17.08 27.70 -22.26
CA ALA A 348 -18.20 26.82 -21.97
C ALA A 348 -17.70 25.41 -21.62
N PRO A 349 -18.57 24.52 -21.10
CA PRO A 349 -18.14 23.20 -20.69
C PRO A 349 -17.44 22.43 -21.82
N GLY A 350 -16.31 21.80 -21.51
CA GLY A 350 -15.36 21.25 -22.46
C GLY A 350 -13.91 21.39 -21.99
N GLY A 351 -12.97 21.42 -22.94
CA GLY A 351 -11.54 21.52 -22.66
C GLY A 351 -10.74 20.38 -23.29
N GLY A 352 -9.41 20.50 -23.23
CA GLY A 352 -8.48 19.58 -23.89
C GLY A 352 -8.53 18.15 -23.36
N PHE A 353 -8.74 17.98 -22.05
CA PHE A 353 -8.79 16.66 -21.43
C PHE A 353 -10.00 15.83 -21.90
N ILE A 354 -11.22 16.41 -21.85
CA ILE A 354 -12.44 15.74 -22.34
C ILE A 354 -12.31 15.45 -23.83
N ALA A 355 -11.79 16.39 -24.62
CA ALA A 355 -11.55 16.18 -26.05
C ALA A 355 -10.64 14.97 -26.28
N GLY A 356 -9.53 14.85 -25.54
CA GLY A 356 -8.63 13.70 -25.58
C GLY A 356 -9.33 12.37 -25.25
N LEU A 357 -10.18 12.36 -24.21
CA LEU A 357 -10.96 11.17 -23.86
C LEU A 357 -11.95 10.76 -24.95
N VAL A 358 -12.65 11.73 -25.56
CA VAL A 358 -13.59 11.47 -26.67
C VAL A 358 -12.85 10.84 -27.86
N VAL A 359 -11.68 11.36 -28.22
CA VAL A 359 -10.83 10.74 -29.25
C VAL A 359 -10.41 9.33 -28.84
N GLY A 360 -9.95 9.13 -27.61
CA GLY A 360 -9.57 7.82 -27.08
C GLY A 360 -10.70 6.80 -27.15
N ILE A 361 -11.91 7.17 -26.72
CA ILE A 361 -13.11 6.32 -26.82
C ILE A 361 -13.42 5.96 -28.27
N ALA A 362 -13.33 6.93 -29.18
CA ALA A 362 -13.59 6.69 -30.60
C ALA A 362 -12.59 5.70 -31.20
N LEU A 363 -11.30 5.83 -30.86
CA LEU A 363 -10.26 4.89 -31.30
C LEU A 363 -10.45 3.50 -30.71
N ILE A 364 -10.78 3.40 -29.42
CA ILE A 364 -11.10 2.13 -28.76
C ILE A 364 -12.32 1.46 -29.41
N LEU A 365 -13.35 2.24 -29.75
CA LEU A 365 -14.53 1.74 -30.44
C LEU A 365 -14.19 1.19 -31.84
N GLN A 366 -13.31 1.86 -32.59
CA GLN A 366 -12.81 1.30 -33.86
C GLN A 366 -12.08 -0.03 -33.64
N TYR A 367 -11.20 -0.08 -32.64
CA TYR A 367 -10.44 -1.28 -32.32
C TYR A 367 -11.36 -2.47 -31.98
N LEU A 368 -12.42 -2.24 -31.19
CA LEU A 368 -13.42 -3.26 -30.87
C LEU A 368 -14.26 -3.68 -32.10
N ALA A 369 -14.61 -2.72 -32.96
CA ALA A 369 -15.50 -2.94 -34.09
C ALA A 369 -14.81 -3.59 -35.30
N SER A 370 -13.52 -3.33 -35.52
CA SER A 370 -12.77 -3.79 -36.70
C SER A 370 -11.73 -4.87 -36.36
N GLY A 371 -11.45 -5.10 -35.07
CA GLY A 371 -10.51 -6.11 -34.61
C GLY A 371 -9.04 -5.67 -34.63
N VAL A 372 -8.21 -6.45 -33.94
CA VAL A 372 -6.80 -6.13 -33.68
C VAL A 372 -5.98 -6.09 -34.96
N GLU A 373 -6.12 -7.09 -35.83
CA GLU A 373 -5.32 -7.22 -37.06
C GLU A 373 -5.56 -6.05 -38.02
N TRP A 374 -6.81 -5.63 -38.18
CA TRP A 374 -7.16 -4.49 -39.04
C TRP A 374 -6.59 -3.18 -38.51
N THR A 375 -6.57 -3.03 -37.18
CA THR A 375 -6.12 -1.79 -36.52
C THR A 375 -4.59 -1.70 -36.42
N GLN A 376 -3.88 -2.82 -36.27
CA GLN A 376 -2.40 -2.82 -36.25
C GLN A 376 -1.76 -2.63 -37.63
N ALA A 377 -2.49 -2.95 -38.70
CA ALA A 377 -2.00 -2.82 -40.08
C ALA A 377 -2.03 -1.38 -40.63
N ARG A 378 -2.57 -0.41 -39.89
CA ARG A 378 -2.75 0.99 -40.28
C ARG A 378 -2.31 1.91 -39.15
#